data_AF-Q571E7-F1
#
_entry.id   AF-Q571E7-F1
#
_cell.length_a   1.000
_cell.length_b   1.000
_cell.length_c   1.000
_cell.angle_alpha   90.00
_cell.angle_beta   90.00
_cell.angle_gamma   90.00
#
_symmetry.space_group_name_H-M   'P 1'
#
loop_
_entity.id
_entity.type
_entity.pdbx_description
1 polymer ?
#
loop_
_entity_poly.entity_id
_entity_poly.type
_entity_poly.pdbx_seq_one_letter_code
_entity_poly.pdbx_strand_id
1 'polypeptide(L)'
;GWVKFQNSRLRLKRLLSCRGSRFLVFDHAPFSSIRGEKCEMKLHGPHKNLFRLFLLHNAQGTQVEFLFRTETQSEKLRWISALAMPREELDLLECYDSPQVQCLRAYKPRENDELALEKADVVMVTQQSSDGWLEGVRLSDGEQGWFPVQQVEFISNPEVRAQNLKEAHRVKTAKLQLVEQQV
;
A
#
# COMPACT_ATOMS: atom_id res chain seq x y z
N GLY A 1 20.13 -3.31 4.56
CA GLY A 1 20.39 -2.85 3.17
C GLY A 1 19.35 -1.81 2.84
N TRP A 2 19.67 -0.83 2.02
CA TRP A 2 18.75 0.24 1.63
C TRP A 2 18.20 -0.02 0.24
N VAL A 3 16.95 0.34 0.00
CA VAL A 3 16.25 0.16 -1.27
C VAL A 3 15.83 1.53 -1.78
N LYS A 4 16.08 1.85 -3.05
CA LYS A 4 15.66 3.12 -3.66
C LYS A 4 15.06 2.87 -5.04
N PHE A 5 13.91 3.48 -5.30
CA PHE A 5 13.32 3.57 -6.64
C PHE A 5 13.91 4.77 -7.40
N GLN A 6 14.45 4.53 -8.59
CA GLN A 6 14.85 5.58 -9.53
C GLN A 6 14.56 5.10 -10.96
N ASN A 7 13.94 5.94 -11.79
CA ASN A 7 13.61 5.66 -13.20
C ASN A 7 12.94 4.30 -13.40
N SER A 8 11.88 4.02 -12.63
CA SER A 8 11.10 2.78 -12.70
C SER A 8 11.89 1.49 -12.41
N ARG A 9 13.06 1.61 -11.76
CA ARG A 9 13.90 0.50 -11.32
C ARG A 9 14.12 0.54 -9.82
N LEU A 10 14.09 -0.64 -9.22
CA LEU A 10 14.54 -0.86 -7.86
C LEU A 10 16.05 -1.07 -7.86
N ARG A 11 16.77 -0.36 -6.98
CA ARG A 11 18.21 -0.57 -6.77
C ARG A 11 18.46 -1.01 -5.34
N LEU A 12 19.12 -2.15 -5.18
CA LEU A 12 19.54 -2.67 -3.88
C LEU A 12 20.91 -2.12 -3.51
N LYS A 13 20.96 -1.39 -2.39
CA LYS A 13 22.14 -0.69 -1.93
C LYS A 13 22.64 -1.24 -0.59
N ARG A 14 23.96 -1.39 -0.47
CA ARG A 14 24.64 -1.69 0.79
C ARG A 14 25.49 -0.49 1.21
N LEU A 15 25.36 -0.05 2.45
CA LEU A 15 26.21 1.01 3.00
C LEU A 15 27.64 0.48 3.15
N LEU A 16 28.61 1.20 2.58
CA LEU A 16 30.02 0.83 2.64
C LEU A 16 30.77 1.59 3.76
N SER A 17 30.33 2.80 4.09
CA SER A 17 30.93 3.61 5.17
C SER A 17 29.95 4.65 5.68
N CYS A 18 29.81 4.76 7.00
CA CYS A 18 28.96 5.75 7.67
C CYS A 18 29.49 7.19 7.53
N ARG A 19 30.78 7.38 7.30
CA ARG A 19 31.42 8.71 7.30
C ARG A 19 31.24 9.52 6.02
N GLY A 20 30.58 8.97 4.99
CA GLY A 20 30.45 9.67 3.70
C GLY A 20 29.29 9.23 2.82
N SER A 21 28.24 8.61 3.38
CA SER A 21 27.04 8.18 2.63
C SER A 21 27.36 7.44 1.32
N ARG A 22 28.39 6.58 1.35
CA ARG A 22 28.80 5.79 0.17
C ARG A 22 28.05 4.47 0.15
N PHE A 23 27.40 4.18 -0.97
CA PHE A 23 26.61 2.97 -1.16
C PHE A 23 27.08 2.18 -2.37
N LEU A 24 27.15 0.86 -2.23
CA LEU A 24 27.32 -0.07 -3.35
C LEU A 24 25.94 -0.51 -3.84
N VAL A 25 25.62 -0.25 -5.11
CA VAL A 25 24.48 -0.91 -5.77
C VAL A 25 24.95 -2.30 -6.17
N PHE A 26 24.43 -3.34 -5.53
CA PHE A 26 24.88 -4.71 -5.77
C PHE A 26 23.91 -5.51 -6.65
N ASP A 27 22.65 -5.09 -6.75
CA ASP A 27 21.69 -5.65 -7.71
C ASP A 27 20.59 -4.63 -8.05
N HIS A 28 19.89 -4.85 -9.17
CA HIS A 28 18.76 -4.02 -9.60
C HIS A 28 17.86 -4.77 -10.59
N ALA A 29 16.59 -4.37 -10.64
CA ALA A 29 15.62 -4.86 -11.60
C ALA A 29 14.59 -3.77 -11.96
N PRO A 30 13.94 -3.83 -13.13
CA PRO A 30 12.77 -3.00 -13.43
C PRO A 30 11.58 -3.39 -12.54
N PHE A 31 10.70 -2.43 -12.24
CA PHE A 31 9.53 -2.66 -11.37
C PHE A 31 8.65 -3.82 -11.84
N SER A 32 8.48 -3.95 -13.16
CA SER A 32 7.72 -5.04 -13.78
C SER A 32 8.26 -6.44 -13.46
N SER A 33 9.53 -6.56 -13.10
CA SER A 33 10.21 -7.83 -12.79
C SER A 33 10.48 -8.01 -11.29
N ILE A 34 9.70 -7.36 -10.43
CA ILE A 34 9.87 -7.39 -8.97
C ILE A 34 8.57 -7.79 -8.30
N ARG A 35 8.67 -8.57 -7.21
CA ARG A 35 7.54 -8.87 -6.33
C ARG A 35 7.95 -8.78 -4.87
N GLY A 36 7.11 -8.16 -4.05
CA GLY A 36 7.25 -8.16 -2.59
C GLY A 36 6.17 -9.02 -1.95
N GLU A 37 6.54 -9.91 -1.03
CA GLU A 37 5.60 -10.81 -0.36
C GLU A 37 5.82 -10.84 1.15
N LYS A 38 4.73 -11.08 1.90
CA LYS A 38 4.81 -11.32 3.34
C LYS A 38 5.59 -12.63 3.57
N CYS A 39 6.56 -12.59 4.48
CA CYS A 39 7.19 -13.83 4.92
C CYS A 39 6.31 -14.48 6.00
N GLU A 40 5.61 -15.57 5.67
CA GLU A 40 4.74 -16.30 6.61
C GLU A 40 5.49 -17.19 7.62
N MET A 41 6.78 -16.95 7.83
CA MET A 41 7.52 -17.62 8.89
C MET A 41 6.99 -17.14 10.25
N LYS A 42 6.54 -18.08 11.10
CA LYS A 42 6.09 -17.83 12.47
C LYS A 42 7.26 -17.42 13.38
N LEU A 43 7.85 -16.26 13.11
CA LEU A 43 8.97 -15.71 13.83
C LEU A 43 8.46 -14.94 15.05
N HIS A 44 8.89 -15.36 16.23
CA HIS A 44 8.56 -14.71 17.49
C HIS A 44 9.64 -13.64 17.80
N GLY A 45 9.23 -12.52 18.38
CA GLY A 45 10.16 -11.45 18.79
C GLY A 45 10.66 -10.54 17.66
N PRO A 46 11.93 -10.08 17.67
CA PRO A 46 12.44 -9.00 16.81
C PRO A 46 12.44 -9.32 15.30
N HIS A 47 12.21 -10.58 14.92
CA HIS A 47 12.21 -11.07 13.54
C HIS A 47 10.81 -11.10 12.88
N LYS A 48 9.78 -10.50 13.50
CA LYS A 48 8.40 -10.48 12.97
C LYS A 48 8.14 -9.52 11.79
N ASN A 49 9.04 -8.55 11.57
CA ASN A 49 8.90 -7.51 10.54
C ASN A 49 9.76 -7.79 9.30
N LEU A 50 9.71 -9.04 8.83
CA LEU A 50 10.41 -9.48 7.62
C LEU A 50 9.48 -9.55 6.40
N PHE A 51 10.00 -9.22 5.23
CA PHE A 51 9.35 -9.45 3.94
C PHE A 51 10.34 -10.01 2.92
N ARG A 52 9.83 -10.76 1.95
CA ARG A 52 10.60 -11.31 0.85
C ARG A 52 10.51 -10.38 -0.35
N LEU A 53 11.63 -10.17 -1.02
CA LEU A 53 11.73 -9.47 -2.29
C LEU A 53 12.25 -10.45 -3.34
N PHE A 54 11.45 -10.70 -4.36
CA PHE A 54 11.86 -11.45 -5.53
C PHE A 54 12.22 -10.49 -6.65
N LEU A 55 13.43 -10.62 -7.19
CA LEU A 55 13.74 -10.10 -8.52
C LEU A 55 13.53 -11.28 -9.48
N LEU A 56 12.43 -11.25 -10.25
CA LEU A 56 12.10 -12.30 -11.22
C LEU A 56 13.15 -12.35 -12.33
N HIS A 57 13.61 -11.18 -12.75
CA HIS A 57 14.72 -10.99 -13.68
C HIS A 57 15.59 -9.85 -13.18
N ASN A 58 16.73 -10.18 -12.58
CA ASN A 58 17.73 -9.20 -12.17
C ASN A 58 18.60 -8.74 -13.36
N ALA A 59 19.63 -7.94 -13.10
CA ALA A 59 20.55 -7.44 -14.12
C ALA A 59 21.28 -8.52 -14.92
N GLN A 60 21.37 -9.74 -14.38
CA GLN A 60 22.00 -10.90 -15.00
C GLN A 60 20.97 -11.87 -15.59
N GLY A 61 19.68 -11.49 -15.63
CA GLY A 61 18.58 -12.33 -16.10
C GLY A 61 18.25 -13.50 -15.16
N THR A 62 18.75 -13.48 -13.92
CA THR A 62 18.55 -14.56 -12.94
C THR A 62 17.44 -14.18 -11.97
N GLN A 63 16.68 -15.17 -11.52
CA GLN A 63 15.74 -15.02 -10.42
C GLN A 63 16.49 -15.07 -9.08
N VAL A 64 16.30 -14.06 -8.24
CA VAL A 64 16.93 -13.99 -6.91
C VAL A 64 15.93 -13.57 -5.84
N GLU A 65 16.10 -14.13 -4.64
CA GLU A 65 15.30 -13.82 -3.46
C GLU A 65 16.15 -13.11 -2.41
N PHE A 66 15.58 -12.05 -1.83
CA PHE A 66 16.17 -11.34 -0.71
C PHE A 66 15.19 -11.25 0.47
N LEU A 67 15.73 -11.34 1.67
CA LEU A 67 14.96 -11.14 2.91
C LEU A 67 15.31 -9.78 3.51
N PHE A 68 14.29 -8.93 3.70
CA PHE A 68 14.42 -7.62 4.29
C PHE A 68 13.76 -7.54 5.65
N ARG A 69 14.36 -6.76 6.55
CA ARG A 69 13.82 -6.40 7.87
C ARG A 69 13.49 -4.93 7.91
N THR A 70 12.36 -4.62 8.53
CA THR A 70 11.92 -3.27 8.87
C THR A 70 11.81 -3.13 10.39
N GLU A 71 11.78 -1.89 10.88
CA GLU A 71 11.68 -1.62 12.32
C GLU A 71 10.25 -1.85 12.79
N THR A 72 9.29 -1.35 12.01
CA THR A 72 7.87 -1.37 12.35
C THR A 72 7.07 -2.30 11.43
N GLN A 73 5.82 -2.62 11.81
CA GLN A 73 4.99 -3.46 10.94
C GLN A 73 4.42 -2.64 9.80
N SER A 74 4.03 -1.39 10.06
CA SER A 74 3.58 -0.44 9.04
C SER A 74 4.61 -0.28 7.93
N GLU A 75 5.91 -0.14 8.25
CA GLU A 75 6.98 -0.11 7.24
C GLU A 75 7.02 -1.37 6.38
N LYS A 76 6.98 -2.57 7.01
CA LYS A 76 6.92 -3.84 6.28
C LYS A 76 5.77 -3.84 5.27
N LEU A 77 4.59 -3.45 5.73
CA LEU A 77 3.39 -3.51 4.92
C LEU A 77 3.40 -2.46 3.81
N ARG A 78 3.84 -1.23 4.09
CA ARG A 78 4.06 -0.18 3.09
C ARG A 78 5.03 -0.62 2.00
N TRP A 79 6.13 -1.28 2.35
CA TRP A 79 7.06 -1.87 1.38
C TRP A 79 6.37 -2.92 0.50
N ILE A 80 5.58 -3.80 1.10
CA ILE A 80 4.85 -4.84 0.35
C ILE A 80 3.82 -4.20 -0.59
N SER A 81 3.06 -3.21 -0.13
CA SER A 81 2.08 -2.51 -0.97
C SER A 81 2.77 -1.74 -2.11
N ALA A 82 3.92 -1.10 -1.86
CA ALA A 82 4.70 -0.41 -2.89
C ALA A 82 5.36 -1.36 -3.90
N LEU A 83 5.63 -2.62 -3.51
CA LEU A 83 6.24 -3.66 -4.36
C LEU A 83 5.19 -4.58 -5.00
N ALA A 84 3.91 -4.40 -4.65
CA ALA A 84 2.81 -5.08 -5.32
C ALA A 84 2.68 -4.55 -6.75
N MET A 85 2.15 -5.38 -7.64
CA MET A 85 1.74 -4.89 -8.94
C MET A 85 0.74 -3.73 -8.76
N PRO A 86 0.74 -2.72 -9.65
CA PRO A 86 -0.32 -1.71 -9.65
C PRO A 86 -1.64 -2.46 -9.65
N ARG A 87 -2.44 -2.29 -8.59
CA ARG A 87 -3.74 -2.97 -8.51
C ARG A 87 -4.58 -2.45 -9.67
N GLU A 88 -5.25 -3.35 -10.36
CA GLU A 88 -6.41 -2.95 -11.17
C GLU A 88 -7.38 -2.21 -10.25
N GLU A 89 -8.11 -1.24 -10.80
CA GLU A 89 -9.07 -0.44 -10.07
C GLU A 89 -9.99 -1.37 -9.27
N LEU A 90 -10.11 -1.19 -7.95
CA LEU A 90 -10.84 -2.12 -7.10
C LEU A 90 -12.27 -2.34 -7.62
N ASP A 91 -12.67 -3.60 -7.78
CA ASP A 91 -14.07 -3.94 -8.02
C ASP A 91 -14.83 -3.82 -6.70
N LEU A 92 -15.58 -2.73 -6.56
CA LEU A 92 -16.39 -2.45 -5.38
C LEU A 92 -17.49 -3.51 -5.17
N LEU A 93 -17.87 -4.26 -6.21
CA LEU A 93 -18.87 -5.33 -6.12
C LEU A 93 -18.34 -6.57 -5.36
N GLU A 94 -17.04 -6.82 -5.42
CA GLU A 94 -16.41 -7.96 -4.73
C GLU A 94 -16.07 -7.67 -3.26
N CYS A 95 -16.22 -6.41 -2.83
CA CYS A 95 -15.69 -5.94 -1.55
C CYS A 95 -16.74 -5.77 -0.44
N TYR A 96 -17.93 -6.38 -0.55
CA TYR A 96 -19.06 -6.16 0.36
C TYR A 96 -18.79 -6.48 1.84
N ASP A 97 -17.90 -7.43 2.11
CA ASP A 97 -17.49 -7.83 3.46
C ASP A 97 -16.31 -7.00 4.01
N SER A 98 -15.73 -6.11 3.20
CA SER A 98 -14.57 -5.34 3.62
C SER A 98 -14.92 -4.37 4.76
N PRO A 99 -14.08 -4.29 5.81
CA PRO A 99 -14.28 -3.29 6.86
C PRO A 99 -14.25 -1.88 6.26
N GLN A 100 -15.08 -1.00 6.79
CA GLN A 100 -15.09 0.41 6.43
C GLN A 100 -14.85 1.25 7.67
N VAL A 101 -14.21 2.38 7.47
CA VAL A 101 -13.99 3.38 8.51
C VAL A 101 -14.50 4.74 8.03
N GLN A 102 -14.96 5.55 8.97
CA GLN A 102 -15.31 6.94 8.73
C GLN A 102 -14.26 7.85 9.37
N CYS A 103 -13.80 8.85 8.62
CA CYS A 103 -12.88 9.85 9.13
C CYS A 103 -13.57 10.79 10.12
N LEU A 104 -13.03 10.86 11.34
CA LEU A 104 -13.51 11.74 12.40
C LEU A 104 -12.85 13.12 12.34
N ARG A 105 -11.60 13.19 11.87
CA ARG A 105 -10.77 14.39 11.81
C ARG A 105 -9.88 14.36 10.58
N ALA A 106 -9.79 15.49 9.88
CA ALA A 106 -8.97 15.60 8.68
C ALA A 106 -7.52 15.19 8.93
N TYR A 107 -6.92 14.52 7.95
CA TYR A 107 -5.53 14.06 7.98
C TYR A 107 -4.78 14.58 6.77
N LYS A 108 -3.68 15.30 7.03
CA LYS A 108 -2.77 15.78 6.00
C LYS A 108 -1.62 14.77 5.82
N PRO A 109 -1.40 14.24 4.61
CA PRO A 109 -0.30 13.31 4.32
C PRO A 109 1.07 13.91 4.65
N ARG A 110 1.95 13.07 5.18
CA ARG A 110 3.36 13.39 5.45
C ARG A 110 4.29 12.73 4.45
N GLU A 111 3.90 11.58 3.95
CA GLU A 111 4.63 10.78 2.96
C GLU A 111 3.77 10.57 1.71
N ASN A 112 4.40 10.23 0.58
CA ASN A 112 3.71 10.09 -0.70
C ASN A 112 2.75 8.89 -0.78
N ASP A 113 2.92 7.90 0.09
CA ASP A 113 2.07 6.72 0.20
C ASP A 113 0.86 6.95 1.12
N GLU A 114 0.74 8.14 1.72
CA GLU A 114 -0.33 8.46 2.67
C GLU A 114 -1.55 9.09 2.01
N LEU A 115 -2.73 8.65 2.45
CA LEU A 115 -4.02 9.12 1.95
C LEU A 115 -4.46 10.37 2.70
N ALA A 116 -4.75 11.45 1.98
CA ALA A 116 -5.39 12.63 2.59
C ALA A 116 -6.82 12.28 2.99
N LEU A 117 -7.27 12.73 4.16
CA LEU A 117 -8.64 12.50 4.62
C LEU A 117 -9.29 13.80 5.04
N GLU A 118 -10.57 13.93 4.72
CA GLU A 118 -11.45 14.97 5.24
C GLU A 118 -12.49 14.39 6.21
N LYS A 119 -13.06 15.24 7.07
CA LYS A 119 -14.08 14.79 8.03
C LYS A 119 -15.27 14.18 7.27
N ALA A 120 -15.71 13.02 7.76
CA ALA A 120 -16.77 12.18 7.19
C ALA A 120 -16.40 11.39 5.93
N ASP A 121 -15.16 11.46 5.43
CA ASP A 121 -14.69 10.55 4.38
C ASP A 121 -14.89 9.10 4.80
N VAL A 122 -15.42 8.28 3.89
CA VAL A 122 -15.55 6.84 4.08
C VAL A 122 -14.46 6.13 3.32
N VAL A 123 -13.72 5.29 4.03
CA VAL A 123 -12.61 4.52 3.48
C VAL A 123 -12.86 3.04 3.69
N MET A 124 -12.73 2.27 2.63
CA MET A 124 -12.71 0.82 2.69
C MET A 124 -11.31 0.34 3.05
N VAL A 125 -11.18 -0.40 4.14
CA VAL A 125 -9.90 -0.87 4.68
C VAL A 125 -9.45 -2.11 3.92
N THR A 126 -8.26 -2.04 3.33
CA THR A 126 -7.63 -3.17 2.62
C THR A 126 -6.55 -3.83 3.47
N GLN A 127 -5.96 -3.09 4.41
CA GLN A 127 -4.95 -3.63 5.31
C GLN A 127 -4.86 -2.86 6.63
N GLN A 128 -4.45 -3.56 7.69
CA GLN A 128 -4.18 -2.98 9.00
C GLN A 128 -2.85 -3.49 9.55
N SER A 129 -2.07 -2.58 10.12
CA SER A 129 -0.88 -2.89 10.90
C SER A 129 -1.19 -2.88 12.40
N SER A 130 -0.43 -3.66 13.18
CA SER A 130 -0.58 -3.70 14.65
C SER A 130 -0.04 -2.45 15.36
N ASP A 131 0.73 -1.62 14.65
CA ASP A 131 1.27 -0.34 15.13
C ASP A 131 0.39 0.86 14.75
N GLY A 132 -0.86 0.63 14.37
CA GLY A 132 -1.90 1.66 14.31
C GLY A 132 -2.02 2.38 12.96
N TRP A 133 -1.60 1.75 11.86
CA TRP A 133 -1.82 2.25 10.51
C TRP A 133 -2.82 1.39 9.75
N LEU A 134 -3.58 2.05 8.89
CA LEU A 134 -4.52 1.43 7.96
C LEU A 134 -4.10 1.79 6.53
N GLU A 135 -4.29 0.85 5.61
CA GLU A 135 -4.31 1.09 4.18
C GLU A 135 -5.75 0.92 3.70
N GLY A 136 -6.20 1.78 2.79
CA GLY A 136 -7.55 1.69 2.27
C GLY A 136 -7.79 2.55 1.04
N VAL A 137 -9.00 2.41 0.50
CA VAL A 137 -9.48 3.13 -0.68
C VAL A 137 -10.62 4.06 -0.26
N ARG A 138 -10.47 5.36 -0.49
CA ARG A 138 -11.54 6.34 -0.25
C ARG A 138 -12.65 6.16 -1.27
N LEU A 139 -13.88 6.01 -0.79
CA LEU A 139 -15.01 5.64 -1.64
C LEU A 139 -15.51 6.77 -2.57
N SER A 140 -15.18 8.04 -2.29
CA SER A 140 -15.67 9.19 -3.08
C SER A 140 -14.96 9.35 -4.44
N ASP A 141 -13.70 8.98 -4.52
CA ASP A 141 -12.85 9.18 -5.69
C ASP A 141 -11.93 8.00 -6.02
N GLY A 142 -11.86 6.98 -5.17
CA GLY A 142 -11.04 5.80 -5.40
C GLY A 142 -9.56 5.99 -5.04
N GLU A 143 -9.17 7.11 -4.41
CA GLU A 143 -7.78 7.29 -3.99
C GLU A 143 -7.39 6.26 -2.91
N GLN A 144 -6.19 5.69 -3.04
CA GLN A 144 -5.66 4.70 -2.11
C GLN A 144 -4.44 5.25 -1.37
N GLY A 145 -4.30 4.89 -0.10
CA GLY A 145 -3.08 5.12 0.65
C GLY A 145 -3.19 4.75 2.12
N TRP A 146 -2.13 5.10 2.85
CA TRP A 146 -1.96 4.83 4.27
C TRP A 146 -2.44 5.98 5.15
N PHE A 147 -3.04 5.68 6.29
CA PHE A 147 -3.47 6.69 7.26
C PHE A 147 -3.50 6.14 8.70
N PRO A 148 -3.39 7.01 9.72
CA PRO A 148 -3.38 6.56 11.11
C PRO A 148 -4.78 6.19 11.61
N VAL A 149 -4.86 5.09 12.37
CA VAL A 149 -6.13 4.59 12.93
C VAL A 149 -6.80 5.60 13.86
N GLN A 150 -6.04 6.50 14.49
CA GLN A 150 -6.57 7.49 15.44
C GLN A 150 -7.43 8.58 14.78
N GLN A 151 -7.40 8.69 13.44
CA GLN A 151 -8.20 9.68 12.69
C GLN A 151 -9.58 9.16 12.29
N VAL A 152 -9.86 7.87 12.53
CA VAL A 152 -11.04 7.21 11.98
C VAL A 152 -11.76 6.37 13.04
N GLU A 153 -13.00 5.98 12.72
CA GLU A 153 -13.80 5.03 13.49
C GLU A 153 -14.36 3.94 12.58
N PHE A 154 -14.43 2.71 13.07
CA PHE A 154 -14.97 1.59 12.30
C PHE A 154 -16.48 1.66 12.17
N ILE A 155 -16.97 1.44 10.96
CA ILE A 155 -18.40 1.35 10.64
C ILE A 155 -18.86 -0.08 10.92
N SER A 156 -19.45 -0.29 12.09
CA SER A 156 -19.91 -1.61 12.54
C SER A 156 -21.16 -2.10 11.81
N ASN A 157 -22.07 -1.19 11.41
CA ASN A 157 -23.35 -1.55 10.80
C ASN A 157 -23.15 -2.04 9.34
N PRO A 158 -23.47 -3.32 9.03
CA PRO A 158 -23.33 -3.88 7.69
C PRO A 158 -24.21 -3.21 6.63
N GLU A 159 -25.42 -2.76 7.00
CA GLU A 159 -26.35 -2.08 6.09
C GLU A 159 -25.77 -0.73 5.65
N VAL A 160 -25.15 0.00 6.58
CA VAL A 160 -24.44 1.25 6.28
C VAL A 160 -23.26 0.97 5.34
N ARG A 161 -22.48 -0.08 5.60
CA ARG A 161 -21.37 -0.47 4.72
C ARG A 161 -21.83 -0.79 3.30
N ALA A 162 -22.91 -1.56 3.17
CA ALA A 162 -23.48 -1.92 1.87
C ALA A 162 -24.01 -0.69 1.13
N GLN A 163 -24.67 0.23 1.84
CA GLN A 163 -25.16 1.48 1.26
C GLN A 163 -24.02 2.37 0.76
N ASN A 164 -22.94 2.51 1.54
CA ASN A 164 -21.76 3.28 1.12
C ASN A 164 -21.15 2.74 -0.19
N LEU A 165 -21.04 1.42 -0.34
CA LEU A 165 -20.54 0.80 -1.57
C LEU A 165 -21.48 1.03 -2.76
N LYS A 166 -22.79 0.91 -2.55
CA LYS A 166 -23.79 1.19 -3.59
C LYS A 166 -23.71 2.62 -4.08
N GLU A 167 -23.57 3.58 -3.17
CA GLU A 167 -23.41 4.99 -3.49
C GLU A 167 -22.10 5.27 -4.23
N ALA A 168 -20.99 4.70 -3.77
CA ALA A 168 -19.69 4.80 -4.44
C ALA A 168 -19.73 4.25 -5.87
N HIS A 169 -20.33 3.07 -6.06
CA HIS A 169 -20.51 2.48 -7.38
C HIS A 169 -21.37 3.37 -8.29
N ARG A 170 -22.49 3.91 -7.78
CA ARG A 170 -23.35 4.83 -8.53
C ARG A 170 -22.59 6.07 -9.01
N VAL A 171 -21.79 6.68 -8.14
CA VAL A 171 -20.95 7.83 -8.48
C VAL A 171 -19.89 7.45 -9.52
N LYS A 172 -19.22 6.30 -9.36
CA LYS A 172 -18.21 5.80 -10.31
C LYS A 172 -18.82 5.60 -11.71
N THR A 173 -19.94 4.91 -11.81
CA THR A 173 -20.64 4.68 -13.09
C THR A 173 -21.06 6.00 -13.75
N ALA A 174 -21.62 6.94 -12.96
CA ALA A 174 -22.01 8.24 -13.49
C ALA A 174 -20.81 9.05 -14.02
N LYS A 175 -19.68 9.03 -13.31
CA LYS A 175 -18.43 9.67 -13.77
C LYS A 175 -17.95 9.08 -15.10
N LEU A 176 -17.98 7.76 -15.26
CA LEU A 176 -17.55 7.09 -16.51
C LEU A 176 -18.44 7.48 -17.69
N GLN A 177 -19.76 7.50 -17.52
CA GLN A 177 -20.70 7.90 -18.57
C GLN A 177 -20.50 9.36 -19.01
N LEU A 178 -20.16 10.27 -18.09
CA LEU A 178 -19.85 11.66 -18.43
C LEU A 178 -18.57 11.78 -19.26
N VAL A 179 -17.56 10.96 -18.97
CA VAL A 179 -16.30 10.94 -19.73
C VAL A 179 -16.54 10.43 -21.15
N GLU A 180 -17.35 9.37 -21.31
CA GLU A 180 -17.70 8.82 -22.64
C GLU A 180 -18.50 9.81 -23.50
N GLN A 181 -19.29 10.71 -22.89
CA GLN A 181 -20.05 11.74 -23.62
C GLN A 181 -19.19 12.93 -24.07
N GLN A 182 -17.95 13.04 -23.58
CA GLN A 182 -17.03 14.13 -23.91
C GLN A 182 -15.97 13.75 -24.97
N VAL A 183 -16.01 12.50 -25.46
CA VAL A 183 -15.13 11.94 -26.52
C VAL A 183 -15.91 11.82 -27.82
#